data_AF-A0A9D8B7I0-F1
#
_entry.id   AF-A0A9D8B7I0-F1
#
_cell.length_a   1.000
_cell.length_b   1.000
_cell.length_c   1.000
_cell.angle_alpha   90.00
_cell.angle_beta   90.00
_cell.angle_gamma   90.00
#
_symmetry.space_group_name_H-M   'P 1'
#
loop_
_entity.id
_entity.type
_entity.pdbx_description
1 polymer ?
#
loop_
_entity_poly.entity_id
_entity_poly.type
_entity_poly.pdbx_seq_one_letter_code
_entity_poly.pdbx_strand_id
1 'polypeptide(L)'
;ILLDKFIRDSHADYGLFILFGFVLMVLLFGIRKLWKGLMSTEAGKSRTGLTLPQCLGIAAFEIVKHSNFLKCKGSKWVYYAHLGIFYGCLALLAATGITFVLHYADKWLDLSYHWESPWGIFSPTKAFGLIGTILVTGGVLIAIARRLSKDPTVGKTSYGDWFLLIMLLLTVFSGLATWLIRVTEWEAAAYWAYMIHAVLLFELFLYAPFSKGAHIFYRITARTWSYYTGRGL
;
A
#
# COMPACT_ATOMS: atom_id res chain seq x y z
N ILE A 1 21.34 3.48 16.15
CA ILE A 1 21.59 4.54 17.16
C ILE A 1 20.41 4.74 18.13
N LEU A 2 19.21 5.18 17.71
CA LEU A 2 18.09 5.41 18.65
C LEU A 2 17.30 4.14 19.03
N LEU A 3 17.19 3.15 18.13
CA LEU A 3 16.51 1.89 18.45
C LEU A 3 17.36 1.01 19.39
N ASP A 4 18.68 0.95 19.18
CA ASP A 4 19.61 0.12 19.98
C ASP A 4 19.57 0.39 21.49
N LYS A 5 19.12 1.57 21.91
CA LYS A 5 19.10 1.99 23.32
C LYS A 5 17.86 1.50 24.10
N PHE A 6 16.79 1.09 23.42
CA PHE A 6 15.50 0.74 24.07
C PHE A 6 14.85 -0.54 23.54
N ILE A 7 14.95 -0.82 22.23
CA ILE A 7 14.46 -2.05 21.61
C ILE A 7 15.59 -2.56 20.73
N ARG A 8 16.26 -3.63 21.16
CA ARG A 8 17.28 -4.27 20.31
C ARG A 8 16.64 -4.54 18.96
N ASP A 9 17.29 -4.08 17.89
CA ASP A 9 16.81 -4.10 16.50
C ASP A 9 16.12 -5.43 16.12
N SER A 10 16.71 -6.54 16.60
CA SER A 10 16.17 -7.89 16.47
C SER A 10 14.71 -8.08 16.92
N HIS A 11 14.27 -7.41 17.99
CA HIS A 11 12.91 -7.56 18.51
C HIS A 11 11.88 -6.79 17.69
N ALA A 12 12.24 -5.61 17.19
CA ALA A 12 11.40 -4.85 16.27
C ALA A 12 11.21 -5.61 14.95
N ASP A 13 12.30 -6.22 14.45
CA ASP A 13 12.29 -7.10 13.28
C ASP A 13 11.30 -8.25 13.43
N TYR A 14 11.31 -8.97 14.55
CA TYR A 14 10.38 -10.08 14.78
C TYR A 14 8.93 -9.61 14.74
N GLY A 15 8.61 -8.49 15.38
CA GLY A 15 7.26 -7.92 15.34
C GLY A 15 6.80 -7.59 13.92
N LEU A 16 7.71 -7.00 13.12
CA LEU A 16 7.47 -6.69 11.72
C LEU A 16 7.18 -7.95 10.89
N PHE A 17 8.01 -8.98 11.00
CA PHE A 17 7.84 -10.22 10.25
C PHE A 17 6.58 -10.99 10.65
N ILE A 18 6.24 -11.03 11.94
CA ILE A 18 5.01 -11.66 12.43
C ILE A 18 3.79 -10.93 11.85
N LEU A 19 3.77 -9.60 11.91
CA LEU A 19 2.67 -8.79 11.39
C LEU A 19 2.48 -9.01 9.89
N PHE A 20 3.54 -8.86 9.09
CA PHE A 20 3.44 -9.05 7.65
C PHE A 20 3.09 -10.49 7.29
N GLY A 21 3.63 -11.49 8.00
CA GLY A 21 3.27 -12.89 7.84
C GLY A 21 1.78 -13.12 8.08
N PHE A 22 1.22 -12.55 9.14
CA PHE A 22 -0.21 -12.61 9.43
C PHE A 22 -1.05 -11.94 8.33
N VAL A 23 -0.69 -10.72 7.91
CA VAL A 23 -1.41 -10.00 6.84
C VAL A 23 -1.40 -10.78 5.52
N LEU A 24 -0.24 -11.31 5.12
CA LEU A 24 -0.10 -12.14 3.92
C LEU A 24 -0.94 -13.41 4.02
N MET A 25 -0.93 -14.08 5.17
CA MET A 25 -1.75 -15.27 5.41
C MET A 25 -3.24 -14.97 5.22
N VAL A 26 -3.75 -13.88 5.80
CA VAL A 26 -5.16 -13.47 5.67
C VAL A 26 -5.50 -13.16 4.21
N LEU A 27 -4.66 -12.39 3.51
CA LEU A 27 -4.86 -12.09 2.09
C LEU A 27 -4.87 -13.35 1.22
N LEU A 28 -3.94 -14.28 1.44
CA LEU A 28 -3.87 -15.54 0.71
C LEU A 28 -5.12 -16.40 0.93
N PHE A 29 -5.63 -16.48 2.16
CA PHE A 29 -6.89 -17.18 2.43
C PHE A 29 -8.08 -16.51 1.75
N GLY A 30 -8.15 -15.18 1.76
CA GLY A 30 -9.17 -14.41 1.05
C GLY A 30 -9.15 -14.69 -0.46
N ILE A 31 -7.97 -14.60 -1.09
CA ILE A 31 -7.78 -14.88 -2.53
C ILE A 31 -8.16 -16.33 -2.85
N ARG A 32 -7.70 -17.31 -2.05
CA ARG A 32 -8.05 -18.73 -2.22
C ARG A 32 -9.55 -18.96 -2.14
N LYS A 33 -10.23 -18.33 -1.19
CA LYS A 33 -11.68 -18.43 -1.04
C LYS A 33 -12.41 -17.85 -2.26
N LEU A 34 -12.00 -16.66 -2.71
CA LEU A 34 -12.56 -16.04 -3.93
C LEU A 34 -12.35 -16.93 -5.15
N TRP A 35 -11.13 -17.43 -5.34
CA TRP A 35 -10.78 -18.29 -6.48
C TRP A 35 -11.62 -19.57 -6.51
N LYS A 36 -11.77 -20.24 -5.35
CA LYS A 36 -12.63 -21.42 -5.24
C LYS A 36 -14.09 -21.10 -5.55
N GLY A 37 -14.62 -19.96 -5.08
CA GLY A 37 -15.99 -19.54 -5.39
C GLY A 37 -16.22 -19.23 -6.87
N LEU A 38 -15.23 -18.61 -7.54
CA LEU A 38 -15.28 -18.39 -8.99
C LEU A 38 -15.24 -19.72 -9.75
N MET A 39 -14.38 -20.65 -9.32
CA MET A 39 -14.26 -21.98 -9.92
C MET A 39 -15.54 -22.80 -9.79
N SER A 40 -16.22 -22.74 -8.64
CA SER A 40 -17.47 -23.49 -8.43
C SER A 40 -18.63 -22.91 -9.22
N THR A 41 -18.70 -21.58 -9.36
CA THR A 41 -19.79 -20.90 -10.08
C THR A 41 -19.67 -21.05 -11.60
N GLU A 42 -18.44 -21.19 -12.09
CA GLU A 42 -18.11 -21.22 -13.52
C GLU A 42 -17.53 -22.57 -13.96
N ALA A 43 -17.83 -23.63 -13.20
CA ALA A 43 -17.42 -24.99 -13.49
C ALA A 43 -17.96 -25.42 -14.87
N GLY A 44 -17.07 -25.59 -15.85
CA GLY A 44 -17.42 -26.04 -17.20
C GLY A 44 -17.29 -25.00 -18.32
N LYS A 45 -16.90 -23.74 -18.03
CA LYS A 45 -16.59 -22.78 -19.11
C LYS A 45 -15.23 -23.04 -19.75
N SER A 46 -15.19 -22.84 -21.07
CA SER A 46 -13.98 -22.97 -21.88
C SER A 46 -12.87 -22.11 -21.28
N ARG A 47 -11.72 -22.75 -21.04
CA ARG A 47 -10.51 -22.07 -20.57
C ARG A 47 -9.74 -21.60 -21.80
N THR A 48 -9.22 -20.38 -21.74
CA THR A 48 -8.30 -19.93 -22.78
C THR A 48 -7.03 -20.77 -22.71
N GLY A 49 -6.32 -20.92 -23.83
CA GLY A 49 -5.01 -21.57 -23.87
C GLY A 49 -3.88 -20.79 -23.17
N LEU A 50 -4.22 -19.68 -22.49
CA LEU A 50 -3.28 -18.86 -21.75
C LEU A 50 -2.94 -19.50 -20.40
N THR A 51 -1.68 -19.42 -20.01
CA THR A 51 -1.24 -19.88 -18.70
C THR A 51 -1.68 -18.90 -17.60
N LEU A 52 -1.93 -19.41 -16.39
CA LEU A 52 -2.33 -18.58 -15.26
C LEU A 52 -1.37 -17.39 -14.97
N PRO A 53 -0.03 -17.55 -15.04
CA PRO A 53 0.89 -16.42 -14.86
C PRO A 53 0.75 -15.32 -15.92
N GLN A 54 0.46 -15.69 -17.18
CA GLN A 54 0.24 -14.70 -18.25
C GLN A 54 -1.04 -13.89 -17.97
N CYS A 55 -2.14 -14.56 -17.60
CA CYS A 55 -3.38 -13.89 -17.23
C CYS A 55 -3.20 -12.96 -16.01
N LEU A 56 -2.37 -13.36 -15.04
CA LEU A 56 -2.03 -12.53 -13.89
C LEU A 56 -1.23 -11.29 -14.30
N GLY A 57 -0.22 -11.45 -15.15
CA GLY A 57 0.58 -10.34 -15.65
C GLY A 57 -0.25 -9.29 -16.39
N ILE A 58 -1.14 -9.74 -17.29
CA ILE A 58 -2.04 -8.85 -18.04
C ILE A 58 -2.97 -8.10 -17.07
N ALA A 59 -3.61 -8.82 -16.14
CA ALA A 59 -4.52 -8.22 -15.15
C ALA A 59 -3.82 -7.21 -14.23
N ALA A 60 -2.62 -7.53 -13.76
CA ALA A 60 -1.84 -6.62 -12.91
C ALA A 60 -1.45 -5.34 -13.67
N PHE A 61 -0.94 -5.48 -14.90
CA PHE A 61 -0.53 -4.35 -15.73
C PHE A 61 -1.71 -3.43 -16.08
N GLU A 62 -2.87 -4.02 -16.38
CA GLU A 62 -4.09 -3.27 -16.64
C GLU A 62 -4.53 -2.42 -15.44
N ILE A 63 -4.44 -2.99 -14.23
CA ILE A 63 -4.80 -2.32 -12.98
C ILE A 63 -3.81 -1.20 -12.66
N VAL A 64 -2.50 -1.45 -12.79
CA VAL A 64 -1.49 -0.40 -12.59
C VAL A 64 -1.74 0.77 -13.52
N LYS A 65 -1.98 0.52 -14.82
CA LYS A 65 -2.29 1.57 -15.80
C LYS A 65 -3.62 2.29 -15.59
N HIS A 66 -4.50 1.78 -14.72
CA HIS A 66 -5.85 2.31 -14.53
C HIS A 66 -6.66 2.46 -15.83
N SER A 67 -6.38 1.63 -16.85
CA SER A 67 -6.89 1.80 -18.22
C SER A 67 -8.42 1.74 -18.32
N ASN A 68 -9.07 1.00 -17.43
CA ASN A 68 -10.54 0.87 -17.40
C ASN A 68 -11.23 1.97 -16.59
N PHE A 69 -10.53 2.69 -15.71
CA PHE A 69 -11.15 3.79 -14.95
C PHE A 69 -11.52 4.97 -15.85
N LEU A 70 -10.75 5.19 -16.93
CA LEU A 70 -11.07 6.19 -17.96
C LEU A 70 -12.36 5.87 -18.73
N LYS A 71 -12.81 4.60 -18.74
CA LYS A 71 -14.03 4.18 -19.45
C LYS A 71 -15.32 4.44 -18.65
N CYS A 72 -15.22 4.70 -17.35
CA CYS A 72 -16.39 5.00 -16.52
C CYS A 72 -16.73 6.51 -16.58
N LYS A 73 -17.98 6.84 -16.92
CA LYS A 73 -18.56 8.20 -16.92
C LYS A 73 -18.78 8.78 -15.49
N GLY A 74 -17.82 8.60 -14.59
CA GLY A 74 -17.87 9.13 -13.23
C GLY A 74 -17.38 10.57 -13.14
N SER A 75 -17.54 11.19 -11.96
CA SER A 75 -16.93 12.50 -11.66
C SER A 75 -15.40 12.41 -11.76
N LYS A 76 -14.80 13.26 -12.60
CA LYS A 76 -13.34 13.34 -12.82
C LYS A 76 -12.56 13.46 -11.50
N TRP A 77 -13.13 14.11 -10.50
CA TRP A 77 -12.52 14.29 -9.18
C TRP A 77 -12.38 12.99 -8.39
N VAL A 78 -13.32 12.07 -8.52
CA VAL A 78 -13.24 10.74 -7.88
C VAL A 78 -12.09 9.94 -8.51
N TYR A 79 -11.88 10.09 -9.81
CA TYR A 79 -10.76 9.48 -10.52
C TYR A 79 -9.42 10.03 -10.01
N TYR A 80 -9.23 11.35 -9.96
CA TYR A 80 -7.98 11.95 -9.47
C TYR A 80 -7.71 11.62 -8.00
N ALA A 81 -8.75 11.59 -7.16
CA ALA A 81 -8.62 11.17 -5.76
C ALA A 81 -8.05 9.75 -5.64
N HIS A 82 -8.61 8.80 -6.40
CA HIS A 82 -8.14 7.42 -6.38
C HIS A 82 -6.71 7.28 -6.92
N LEU A 83 -6.40 8.00 -8.00
CA LEU A 83 -5.07 7.97 -8.64
C LEU A 83 -3.98 8.52 -7.70
N GLY A 84 -4.27 9.63 -7.02
CA GLY A 84 -3.36 10.24 -6.04
C GLY A 84 -3.11 9.30 -4.86
N ILE A 85 -4.17 8.70 -4.30
CA ILE A 85 -4.02 7.72 -3.21
C ILE A 85 -3.22 6.50 -3.69
N PHE A 86 -3.55 5.92 -4.84
CA PHE A 86 -2.89 4.72 -5.35
C PHE A 86 -1.40 4.92 -5.62
N TYR A 87 -1.04 5.91 -6.46
CA TYR A 87 0.37 6.15 -6.79
C TYR A 87 1.14 6.75 -5.62
N GLY A 88 0.47 7.53 -4.75
CA GLY A 88 1.08 8.01 -3.53
C GLY A 88 1.47 6.87 -2.59
N CYS A 89 0.56 5.94 -2.33
CA CYS A 89 0.85 4.73 -1.56
C CYS A 89 1.93 3.87 -2.22
N LEU A 90 1.92 3.75 -3.55
CA LEU A 90 2.95 2.99 -4.28
C LEU A 90 4.33 3.64 -4.14
N ALA A 91 4.43 4.97 -4.23
CA ALA A 91 5.68 5.69 -4.02
C ALA A 91 6.19 5.56 -2.57
N LEU A 92 5.30 5.63 -1.57
CA LEU A 92 5.67 5.40 -0.17
C LEU A 92 6.14 3.96 0.07
N LEU A 93 5.44 2.98 -0.49
CA LEU A 93 5.85 1.57 -0.44
C LEU A 93 7.19 1.34 -1.14
N ALA A 94 7.45 2.02 -2.27
CA ALA A 94 8.74 1.96 -2.95
C ALA A 94 9.85 2.55 -2.07
N ALA A 95 9.62 3.70 -1.43
CA ALA A 95 10.57 4.30 -0.50
C ALA A 95 10.95 3.33 0.62
N THR A 96 9.94 2.77 1.32
CA THR A 96 10.16 1.80 2.41
C THR A 96 10.77 0.49 1.90
N GLY A 97 10.29 -0.04 0.78
CA GLY A 97 10.76 -1.29 0.20
C GLY A 97 12.22 -1.22 -0.27
N ILE A 98 12.62 -0.12 -0.90
CA ILE A 98 14.03 0.11 -1.28
C ILE A 98 14.92 0.17 -0.03
N THR A 99 14.51 0.92 1.01
CA THR A 99 15.27 0.99 2.26
C THR A 99 15.35 -0.37 2.95
N PHE A 100 14.25 -1.13 3.00
CA PHE A 100 14.21 -2.47 3.58
C PHE A 100 15.13 -3.42 2.83
N VAL A 101 15.00 -3.52 1.50
CA VAL A 101 15.82 -4.40 0.68
C VAL A 101 17.30 -4.06 0.84
N LEU A 102 17.68 -2.78 0.77
CA LEU A 102 19.09 -2.40 0.91
C LEU A 102 19.64 -2.66 2.33
N HIS A 103 18.84 -2.44 3.36
CA HIS A 103 19.25 -2.72 4.74
C HIS A 103 19.47 -4.22 5.02
N TYR A 104 18.56 -5.09 4.57
CA TYR A 104 18.71 -6.53 4.78
C TYR A 104 19.62 -7.20 3.75
N ALA A 105 19.76 -6.66 2.54
CA ALA A 105 20.70 -7.18 1.54
C ALA A 105 22.15 -7.05 2.04
N ASP A 106 22.51 -5.93 2.66
CA ASP A 106 23.81 -5.75 3.33
C ASP A 106 24.03 -6.86 4.37
N LYS A 107 23.04 -7.09 5.24
CA LYS A 107 23.08 -8.10 6.30
C LYS A 107 23.10 -9.57 5.81
N TRP A 108 22.49 -9.86 4.66
CA TRP A 108 22.30 -11.24 4.16
C TRP A 108 23.31 -11.66 3.10
N LEU A 109 23.79 -10.71 2.29
CA LEU A 109 24.68 -10.97 1.16
C LEU A 109 26.12 -10.53 1.44
N ASP A 110 26.41 -10.00 2.65
CA ASP A 110 27.73 -9.49 3.06
C ASP A 110 28.34 -8.56 2.00
N LEU A 111 27.47 -7.78 1.35
CA LEU A 111 27.87 -6.80 0.36
C LEU A 111 28.70 -5.77 1.12
N SER A 112 29.99 -5.63 0.83
CA SER A 112 30.94 -4.74 1.54
C SER A 112 30.62 -3.23 1.40
N TYR A 113 29.38 -2.89 1.05
CA TYR A 113 28.88 -1.54 0.87
C TYR A 113 27.92 -1.23 2.01
N HIS A 114 28.47 -0.72 3.11
CA HIS A 114 27.73 -0.33 4.30
C HIS A 114 26.76 0.83 3.99
N TRP A 115 25.52 0.50 3.60
CA TRP A 115 24.42 1.45 3.45
C TRP A 115 23.85 1.83 4.83
N GLU A 116 24.68 2.41 5.69
CA GLU A 116 24.27 2.80 7.04
C GLU A 116 23.21 3.92 6.98
N SER A 117 22.05 3.67 7.59
CA SER A 117 21.05 4.71 7.87
C SER A 117 21.57 5.60 8.99
N PRO A 118 21.59 6.94 8.87
CA PRO A 118 20.76 7.79 8.00
C PRO A 118 21.26 7.94 6.55
N TRP A 119 20.34 7.85 5.60
CA TRP A 119 20.63 8.25 4.21
C TRP A 119 20.45 9.76 4.04
N GLY A 120 21.22 10.35 3.12
CA GLY A 120 21.19 11.78 2.82
C GLY A 120 19.78 12.31 2.49
N ILE A 121 19.58 13.60 2.75
CA ILE A 121 18.29 14.30 2.59
C ILE A 121 17.77 14.22 1.14
N PHE A 122 18.69 14.18 0.17
CA PHE A 122 18.40 14.06 -1.27
C PHE A 122 18.42 12.62 -1.80
N SER A 123 18.38 11.61 -0.94
CA SER A 123 18.35 10.23 -1.39
C SER A 123 17.05 9.92 -2.14
N PRO A 124 17.07 8.98 -3.12
CA PRO A 124 15.88 8.62 -3.89
C PRO A 124 14.69 8.21 -3.01
N THR A 125 14.94 7.53 -1.89
CA THR A 125 13.90 7.11 -0.94
C THR A 125 13.21 8.29 -0.27
N LYS A 126 13.92 9.38 0.01
CA LYS A 126 13.32 10.62 0.53
C LYS A 126 12.47 11.32 -0.53
N ALA A 127 12.93 11.35 -1.78
CA ALA A 127 12.16 11.90 -2.90
C ALA A 127 10.84 11.13 -3.10
N PHE A 128 10.90 9.79 -3.12
CA PHE A 128 9.70 8.95 -3.17
C PHE A 128 8.79 9.17 -1.96
N GLY A 129 9.36 9.33 -0.76
CA GLY A 129 8.62 9.66 0.45
C GLY A 129 7.84 10.97 0.35
N LEU A 130 8.47 12.03 -0.15
CA LEU A 130 7.85 13.35 -0.30
C LEU A 130 6.77 13.34 -1.39
N ILE A 131 7.08 12.81 -2.57
CA ILE A 131 6.12 12.68 -3.67
C ILE A 131 4.90 11.87 -3.21
N GLY A 132 5.15 10.74 -2.55
CA GLY A 132 4.11 9.89 -2.00
C GLY A 132 3.21 10.61 -0.99
N THR A 133 3.83 11.35 -0.06
CA THR A 133 3.10 12.16 0.94
C THR A 133 2.18 13.19 0.28
N ILE A 134 2.68 13.91 -0.73
CA ILE A 134 1.89 14.93 -1.45
C ILE A 134 0.72 14.28 -2.19
N LEU A 135 0.96 13.19 -2.91
CA LEU A 135 -0.07 12.50 -3.69
C LEU A 135 -1.16 11.88 -2.82
N VAL A 136 -0.80 11.20 -1.73
CA VAL A 136 -1.79 10.64 -0.78
C VAL A 136 -2.59 11.76 -0.14
N THR A 137 -1.93 12.81 0.36
CA THR A 137 -2.62 13.92 1.02
C THR A 137 -3.61 14.59 0.07
N GLY A 138 -3.18 14.93 -1.15
CA GLY A 138 -4.06 15.53 -2.16
C GLY A 138 -5.23 14.61 -2.52
N GLY A 139 -4.96 13.32 -2.75
CA GLY A 139 -5.99 12.35 -3.09
C GLY A 139 -7.03 12.14 -1.97
N VAL A 140 -6.58 12.09 -0.71
CA VAL A 140 -7.47 11.98 0.46
C VAL A 140 -8.28 13.26 0.65
N LEU A 141 -7.69 14.45 0.53
CA LEU A 141 -8.41 15.71 0.67
C LEU A 141 -9.53 15.85 -0.38
N ILE A 142 -9.25 15.47 -1.64
CA ILE A 142 -10.29 15.43 -2.69
C ILE A 142 -11.37 14.40 -2.32
N ALA A 143 -11.00 13.21 -1.82
CA ALA A 143 -11.97 12.19 -1.40
C ALA A 143 -12.87 12.67 -0.24
N ILE A 144 -12.31 13.34 0.76
CA ILE A 144 -13.04 13.91 1.89
C ILE A 144 -13.99 15.01 1.40
N ALA A 145 -13.49 15.97 0.63
CA ALA A 145 -14.30 17.07 0.09
C ALA A 145 -15.52 16.54 -0.67
N ARG A 146 -15.31 15.53 -1.54
CA ARG A 146 -16.40 14.92 -2.32
C ARG A 146 -17.44 14.21 -1.46
N ARG A 147 -17.02 13.57 -0.36
CA ARG A 147 -17.96 12.93 0.58
C ARG A 147 -18.78 13.95 1.35
N LEU A 148 -18.18 15.08 1.73
CA LEU A 148 -18.86 16.15 2.44
C LEU A 148 -19.82 16.94 1.52
N SER A 149 -19.53 17.02 0.22
CA SER A 149 -20.40 17.67 -0.76
C SER A 149 -21.75 16.97 -1.00
N LYS A 150 -22.00 15.79 -0.41
CA LYS A 150 -23.23 14.97 -0.58
C LYS A 150 -23.65 14.76 -2.04
N ASP A 151 -22.69 14.73 -2.95
CA ASP A 151 -22.95 14.52 -4.37
C ASP A 151 -23.57 13.13 -4.58
N PRO A 152 -24.73 13.01 -5.25
CA PRO A 152 -25.43 11.73 -5.44
C PRO A 152 -24.62 10.71 -6.25
N THR A 153 -23.58 11.14 -6.97
CA THR A 153 -22.63 10.25 -7.65
C THR A 153 -21.64 9.58 -6.70
N VAL A 154 -21.52 10.06 -5.46
CA VAL A 154 -20.68 9.49 -4.42
C VAL A 154 -21.51 8.44 -3.68
N GLY A 155 -21.16 7.17 -3.87
CA GLY A 155 -21.83 6.06 -3.21
C GLY A 155 -21.81 6.15 -1.68
N LYS A 156 -22.63 5.32 -1.02
CA LYS A 156 -22.72 5.28 0.45
C LYS A 156 -21.34 5.08 1.09
N THR A 157 -21.06 5.87 2.13
CA THR A 157 -19.83 5.76 2.91
C THR A 157 -20.08 4.92 4.16
N SER A 158 -19.06 4.17 4.59
CA SER A 158 -19.08 3.41 5.83
C SER A 158 -18.04 3.95 6.83
N TYR A 159 -18.13 3.54 8.09
CA TYR A 159 -17.12 3.87 9.10
C TYR A 159 -15.70 3.49 8.64
N GLY A 160 -15.53 2.28 8.09
CA GLY A 160 -14.24 1.80 7.61
C GLY A 160 -13.64 2.66 6.50
N ASP A 161 -14.50 3.33 5.73
CA ASP A 161 -14.07 4.26 4.70
C ASP A 161 -13.51 5.56 5.25
N TRP A 162 -13.99 6.02 6.40
CA TRP A 162 -13.48 7.21 7.08
C TRP A 162 -12.22 6.87 7.86
N PHE A 163 -12.23 5.74 8.57
CA PHE A 163 -11.06 5.23 9.29
C PHE A 163 -9.86 5.08 8.36
N LEU A 164 -10.02 4.47 7.17
CA LEU A 164 -8.93 4.33 6.20
C LEU A 164 -8.36 5.68 5.75
N LEU A 165 -9.20 6.67 5.46
CA LEU A 165 -8.73 8.00 5.02
C LEU A 165 -7.97 8.73 6.12
N ILE A 166 -8.47 8.67 7.36
CA ILE A 166 -7.82 9.28 8.53
C ILE A 166 -6.49 8.59 8.81
N MET A 167 -6.46 7.25 8.82
CA MET A 167 -5.23 6.48 9.01
C MET A 167 -4.19 6.81 7.94
N LEU A 168 -4.58 6.93 6.67
CA LEU A 168 -3.66 7.35 5.61
C LEU A 168 -3.05 8.73 5.90
N LEU A 169 -3.86 9.72 6.28
CA LEU A 169 -3.34 11.06 6.63
C LEU A 169 -2.41 11.03 7.84
N LEU A 170 -2.81 10.36 8.92
CA LEU A 170 -1.99 10.24 10.12
C LEU A 170 -0.65 9.57 9.82
N THR A 171 -0.64 8.49 9.03
CA THR A 171 0.58 7.78 8.65
C THR A 171 1.50 8.64 7.78
N VAL A 172 0.98 9.35 6.76
CA VAL A 172 1.86 10.19 5.92
C VAL A 172 2.38 11.43 6.66
N PHE A 173 1.57 12.07 7.50
CA PHE A 173 2.02 13.23 8.27
C PHE A 173 2.97 12.85 9.41
N SER A 174 2.74 11.73 10.10
CA SER A 174 3.70 11.23 11.10
C SER A 174 5.04 10.84 10.46
N GLY A 175 5.02 10.28 9.23
CA GLY A 175 6.23 9.98 8.47
C GLY A 175 6.99 11.24 8.07
N LEU A 176 6.27 12.25 7.57
CA LEU A 176 6.85 13.57 7.25
C LEU A 176 7.42 14.24 8.49
N ALA A 177 6.69 14.25 9.61
CA ALA A 177 7.15 14.80 10.88
C ALA A 177 8.41 14.09 11.38
N THR A 178 8.47 12.76 11.29
CA THR A 178 9.66 11.99 11.64
C THR A 178 10.88 12.42 10.82
N TRP A 179 10.69 12.68 9.52
CA TRP A 179 11.77 13.18 8.68
C TRP A 179 12.21 14.60 9.08
N LEU A 180 11.27 15.53 9.30
CA LEU A 180 11.58 16.91 9.67
C LEU A 180 12.25 17.02 11.04
N ILE A 181 11.73 16.32 12.05
CA ILE A 181 12.30 16.33 13.41
C ILE A 181 13.71 15.72 13.43
N ARG A 182 13.97 14.73 12.57
CA ARG A 182 15.32 14.16 12.42
C ARG A 182 16.32 15.20 11.89
N VAL A 183 15.89 16.11 11.02
CA VAL A 183 16.75 17.18 10.48
C VAL A 183 17.15 18.18 11.55
N THR A 184 16.33 18.38 12.59
CA THR A 184 16.65 19.27 13.72
C THR A 184 17.53 18.63 14.78
N GLU A 185 17.96 17.37 14.58
CA GLU A 185 18.78 16.59 15.51
C GLU A 185 18.20 16.48 16.94
N TRP A 186 16.88 16.65 17.10
CA TRP A 186 16.23 16.57 18.40
C TRP A 186 15.90 15.11 18.74
N GLU A 187 16.86 14.44 19.38
CA GLU A 187 16.83 12.99 19.62
C GLU A 187 15.54 12.48 20.27
N ALA A 188 15.12 13.10 21.38
CA ALA A 188 13.94 12.68 22.13
C ALA A 188 12.65 12.82 21.30
N ALA A 189 12.49 13.92 20.57
CA ALA A 189 11.34 14.14 19.70
C ALA A 189 11.34 13.18 18.50
N ALA A 190 12.51 12.93 17.90
CA ALA A 190 12.66 12.01 16.78
C ALA A 190 12.27 10.58 17.17
N TYR A 191 12.61 10.16 18.40
CA TYR A 191 12.21 8.87 18.95
C TYR A 191 10.69 8.73 19.03
N TRP A 192 10.01 9.68 19.69
CA TRP A 192 8.55 9.63 19.83
C TRP A 192 7.84 9.70 18.47
N ALA A 193 8.33 10.54 17.55
CA ALA A 193 7.78 10.63 16.20
C ALA A 193 7.89 9.29 15.46
N TYR A 194 9.06 8.63 15.53
CA TYR A 194 9.26 7.32 14.92
C TYR A 194 8.35 6.25 15.52
N MET A 195 8.21 6.22 16.84
CA MET A 195 7.34 5.26 17.53
C MET A 195 5.88 5.44 17.10
N ILE A 196 5.37 6.68 17.12
CA ILE A 196 4.00 6.99 16.68
C ILE A 196 3.80 6.58 15.22
N HIS A 197 4.75 6.94 14.34
CA HIS A 197 4.68 6.57 12.94
C HIS A 197 4.65 5.05 12.74
N ALA A 198 5.50 4.30 13.44
CA ALA A 198 5.55 2.85 13.35
C ALA A 198 4.25 2.19 13.81
N VAL A 199 3.65 2.65 14.92
CA VAL A 199 2.35 2.14 15.40
C VAL A 199 1.24 2.42 14.38
N LEU A 200 1.19 3.63 13.81
CA LEU A 200 0.21 3.99 12.78
C LEU A 200 0.39 3.16 11.50
N LEU A 201 1.64 2.90 11.10
CA LEU A 201 1.97 2.06 9.96
C LEU A 201 1.53 0.61 10.20
N PHE A 202 1.78 0.07 11.40
CA PHE A 202 1.42 -1.30 11.77
C PHE A 202 -0.10 -1.48 11.76
N GLU A 203 -0.83 -0.54 12.34
CA GLU A 203 -2.29 -0.51 12.31
C GLU A 203 -2.82 -0.43 10.87
N LEU A 204 -2.22 0.41 10.02
CA LEU A 204 -2.61 0.53 8.61
C LEU A 204 -2.45 -0.80 7.86
N PHE A 205 -1.34 -1.52 8.06
CA PHE A 205 -1.12 -2.83 7.41
C PHE A 205 -2.01 -3.93 8.00
N LEU A 206 -2.22 -3.94 9.33
CA LEU A 206 -3.12 -4.89 9.98
C LEU A 206 -4.56 -4.73 9.49
N TYR A 207 -4.98 -3.48 9.29
CA TYR A 207 -6.32 -3.14 8.80
C TYR A 207 -6.48 -3.33 7.28
N ALA A 208 -5.39 -3.23 6.50
CA ALA A 208 -5.40 -3.35 5.04
C ALA A 208 -6.20 -4.56 4.49
N PRO A 209 -6.02 -5.82 4.98
CA PRO A 209 -6.75 -6.99 4.47
C PRO A 209 -8.25 -6.98 4.77
N PHE A 210 -8.69 -6.21 5.77
CA PHE A 210 -10.10 -6.13 6.20
C PHE A 210 -10.82 -4.90 5.66
N SER A 211 -10.10 -4.07 4.90
CA SER A 211 -10.59 -2.78 4.40
C SER A 211 -10.73 -2.77 2.88
N LYS A 212 -11.09 -1.60 2.33
CA LYS A 212 -11.02 -1.34 0.89
C LYS A 212 -9.59 -1.43 0.33
N GLY A 213 -8.56 -1.52 1.17
CA GLY A 213 -7.19 -1.84 0.75
C GLY A 213 -7.08 -3.22 0.10
N ALA A 214 -7.81 -4.23 0.59
CA ALA A 214 -7.81 -5.58 0.01
C ALA A 214 -8.44 -5.66 -1.39
N HIS A 215 -9.23 -4.65 -1.77
CA HIS A 215 -9.92 -4.59 -3.06
C HIS A 215 -8.98 -4.78 -4.25
N ILE A 216 -7.75 -4.25 -4.18
CA ILE A 216 -6.78 -4.38 -5.27
C ILE A 216 -6.48 -5.86 -5.57
N PHE A 217 -6.25 -6.66 -4.53
CA PHE A 217 -5.94 -8.08 -4.67
C PHE A 217 -7.13 -8.85 -5.23
N TYR A 218 -8.32 -8.61 -4.69
CA TYR A 218 -9.55 -9.25 -5.19
C TYR A 218 -9.87 -8.86 -6.63
N ARG A 219 -9.63 -7.61 -7.02
CA ARG A 219 -9.82 -7.13 -8.39
C ARG A 219 -8.82 -7.73 -9.36
N ILE A 220 -7.55 -7.85 -8.97
CA ILE A 220 -6.53 -8.57 -9.74
C ILE A 220 -6.99 -10.02 -9.94
N THR A 221 -7.34 -10.73 -8.86
CA THR A 221 -7.80 -12.12 -8.93
C THR A 221 -9.00 -12.30 -9.87
N ALA A 222 -10.00 -11.42 -9.77
CA ALA A 222 -11.18 -11.48 -10.63
C ALA A 222 -10.86 -11.20 -12.10
N ARG A 223 -9.98 -10.23 -12.41
CA ARG A 223 -9.55 -9.96 -13.80
C ARG A 223 -8.70 -11.10 -14.34
N THR A 224 -7.79 -11.66 -13.55
CA THR A 224 -7.03 -12.86 -13.92
C THR A 224 -7.95 -14.01 -14.29
N TRP A 225 -8.99 -14.26 -13.48
CA TRP A 225 -10.00 -15.28 -13.80
C TRP A 225 -10.74 -14.97 -15.10
N SER A 226 -11.14 -13.71 -15.32
CA SER A 226 -11.81 -13.27 -16.55
C SER A 226 -10.98 -13.53 -17.82
N TYR A 227 -9.66 -13.31 -17.77
CA TYR A 227 -8.76 -13.65 -18.88
C TYR A 227 -8.59 -15.17 -19.03
N TYR A 228 -8.52 -15.88 -17.91
CA TYR A 228 -8.39 -17.34 -17.89
C TYR A 228 -9.62 -18.05 -18.47
N THR A 229 -10.82 -17.48 -18.32
CA THR A 229 -12.06 -18.00 -18.92
C THR A 229 -12.46 -17.29 -20.22
N GLY A 230 -11.59 -16.46 -20.81
CA GLY A 230 -11.82 -15.83 -22.12
C GLY A 230 -12.88 -14.73 -22.18
N ARG A 231 -13.33 -14.19 -21.04
CA ARG A 231 -14.29 -13.07 -20.98
C ARG A 231 -13.63 -11.70 -21.07
N GLY A 232 -12.35 -11.64 -20.73
CA GLY A 232 -11.59 -10.39 -20.64
C GLY A 232 -10.81 -10.04 -21.91
N LEU A 233 -10.77 -10.94 -22.90
CA LEU A 233 -10.12 -10.73 -24.19
C LEU A 233 -10.97 -9.82 -25.09
#